data_AF-A0A2S6CM58-F1
#
_entry.id   AF-A0A2S6CM58-F1
#
_cell.length_a   1.000
_cell.length_b   1.000
_cell.length_c   1.000
_cell.angle_alpha   90.00
_cell.angle_beta   90.00
_cell.angle_gamma   90.00
#
_symmetry.space_group_name_H-M   'P 1'
#
loop_
_entity.id
_entity.type
_entity.pdbx_description
1 polymer ?
#
loop_
_entity_poly.entity_id
_entity_poly.type
_entity_poly.pdbx_seq_one_letter_code
_entity_poly.pdbx_strand_id
1 'polypeptide(L)'
;MTRGYEYEYDTLLLSHYAIAFGVESGGFTVQTSGSVGYRADAATANLARSIAQEYYNVSTDEIYGYVYGGSGGSLEVVGAAEKTFGVWDGCLVLIQATPMSIPYNWGMRAFGGLIFGNKSAEVIDAVQPGSTVDLTSVSDDLEQAVLEEVTALGVPLEGWEDWNAIVGNRTQLFQTLKDITVPMIQNMDPTYADDFWTKDGYAGAEQSALGERFRAALVEFNSTVVSAVAYEQGLTTEFVLGHVPENVADTVGLGFSVMVNNIIQSFSGRLDSKTRAVYILGGAPDEVLQALVPGARIVIDNRWYLAAHTFYRHQVPPKESGFYAFDYLRDDAGEPLYPQRSTLIGPLITQSTTGGATHTGNISMKAIALQTLLDFDAFPWHADWYSKQVAQAKGGIEDHYRLYFGENADHAMHRLGAPFTKRLVDWTGLYEQHLRDLSAWVEHGIEPPAPTNYTGENGQVRIPSAAPKRKGIQPVVELLVNDTKRVKVRPGERTEFDVKAEVPTGLGQIVALELDAYGTGGYVKKDFEVGEALSIRFSHVYEQPGVYISGVRVTSHREGNTMTGIALAWNMDRVRVIVN
;
A
#
# COMPACT_ATOMS: atom_id res chain seq x y z
N MET A 1 14.00 8.04 -22.20
CA MET A 1 14.63 8.01 -20.86
C MET A 1 13.61 8.58 -19.89
N THR A 2 12.75 7.73 -19.34
CA THR A 2 11.71 8.17 -18.40
C THR A 2 12.31 8.03 -16.99
N ARG A 3 12.86 9.12 -16.48
CA ARG A 3 13.22 9.25 -15.06
C ARG A 3 11.96 9.68 -14.32
N GLY A 4 11.31 8.76 -13.61
CA GLY A 4 10.34 9.08 -12.55
C GLY A 4 11.10 9.31 -11.26
N TYR A 5 10.88 10.47 -10.63
CA TYR A 5 11.59 10.97 -9.46
C TYR A 5 10.97 10.51 -8.13
N GLU A 6 11.86 10.42 -7.14
CA GLU A 6 11.70 10.60 -5.68
C GLU A 6 10.70 9.73 -4.92
N TYR A 7 11.18 8.54 -4.52
CA TYR A 7 11.31 8.34 -3.07
C TYR A 7 12.68 8.88 -2.67
N GLU A 8 12.74 10.00 -1.93
CA GLU A 8 13.92 10.34 -1.12
C GLU A 8 14.08 9.25 -0.04
N TYR A 9 14.67 8.13 -0.43
CA TYR A 9 15.67 7.49 0.40
C TYR A 9 16.95 7.55 -0.41
N ASP A 10 18.01 7.98 0.24
CA ASP A 10 19.38 7.93 -0.27
C ASP A 10 19.74 6.44 -0.49
N THR A 11 19.25 5.82 -1.57
CA THR A 11 19.25 4.36 -1.77
C THR A 11 20.61 3.80 -2.17
N LEU A 12 21.69 4.55 -1.99
CA LEU A 12 23.05 4.04 -2.17
C LEU A 12 23.63 3.44 -0.87
N LEU A 13 22.98 3.66 0.29
CA LEU A 13 23.49 3.18 1.57
C LEU A 13 22.50 2.23 2.25
N LEU A 14 22.97 1.00 2.50
CA LEU A 14 22.30 0.07 3.40
C LEU A 14 22.18 0.71 4.78
N SER A 15 20.98 0.62 5.38
CA SER A 15 20.81 1.04 6.76
C SER A 15 21.67 0.16 7.69
N HIS A 16 22.15 0.73 8.80
CA HIS A 16 22.84 -0.06 9.83
C HIS A 16 22.00 -1.26 10.31
N TYR A 17 20.68 -1.12 10.28
CA TYR A 17 19.77 -2.19 10.66
C TYR A 17 19.74 -3.33 9.63
N ALA A 18 19.69 -3.02 8.33
CA ALA A 18 19.75 -4.03 7.27
C ALA A 18 21.09 -4.80 7.27
N ILE A 19 22.19 -4.10 7.62
CA ILE A 19 23.51 -4.73 7.83
C ILE A 19 23.47 -5.65 9.06
N ALA A 20 22.93 -5.17 10.19
CA ALA A 20 22.80 -5.97 11.41
C ALA A 20 21.96 -7.23 11.19
N PHE A 21 20.84 -7.13 10.45
CA PHE A 21 20.03 -8.29 10.08
C PHE A 21 20.81 -9.31 9.26
N GLY A 22 21.54 -8.86 8.23
CA GLY A 22 22.40 -9.73 7.44
C GLY A 22 23.40 -10.48 8.32
N VAL A 23 24.16 -9.75 9.15
CA VAL A 23 25.19 -10.32 10.04
C VAL A 23 24.60 -11.26 11.08
N GLU A 24 23.53 -10.87 11.78
CA GLU A 24 22.85 -11.73 12.78
C GLU A 24 22.23 -12.99 12.15
N SER A 25 21.94 -12.94 10.84
CA SER A 25 21.40 -14.08 10.10
C SER A 25 22.46 -14.88 9.34
N GLY A 26 23.76 -14.59 9.56
CA GLY A 26 24.87 -15.34 8.96
C GLY A 26 25.19 -14.98 7.51
N GLY A 27 24.69 -13.85 7.01
CA GLY A 27 24.87 -13.39 5.62
C GLY A 27 25.43 -11.98 5.50
N PHE A 28 25.51 -11.51 4.26
CA PHE A 28 25.79 -10.12 3.92
C PHE A 28 24.68 -9.56 3.04
N THR A 29 24.36 -8.29 3.23
CA THR A 29 23.30 -7.62 2.47
C THR A 29 23.92 -6.83 1.33
N VAL A 30 23.28 -6.86 0.16
CA VAL A 30 23.67 -6.07 -1.01
C VAL A 30 22.47 -5.26 -1.46
N GLN A 31 22.70 -4.00 -1.78
CA GLN A 31 21.69 -3.12 -2.33
C GLN A 31 22.27 -2.43 -3.57
N THR A 32 21.47 -2.36 -4.63
CA THR A 32 21.84 -1.68 -5.87
C THR A 32 20.71 -0.76 -6.31
N SER A 33 21.06 0.23 -7.11
CA SER A 33 20.11 1.04 -7.85
C SER A 33 20.38 0.84 -9.34
N GLY A 34 19.34 0.42 -10.07
CA GLY A 34 19.46 0.03 -11.47
C GLY A 34 18.34 0.58 -12.33
N SER A 35 18.37 0.22 -13.61
CA SER A 35 17.19 0.37 -14.47
C SER A 35 16.07 -0.55 -14.00
N VAL A 36 14.82 -0.11 -14.16
CA VAL A 36 13.59 -0.88 -13.88
C VAL A 36 13.71 -2.37 -14.23
N GLY A 37 13.32 -3.23 -13.29
CA GLY A 37 13.34 -4.68 -13.41
C GLY A 37 14.63 -5.35 -12.91
N TYR A 38 14.59 -6.67 -12.78
CA TYR A 38 15.56 -7.47 -12.00
C TYR A 38 17.01 -7.55 -12.54
N ARG A 39 17.32 -7.00 -13.72
CA ARG A 39 18.60 -7.28 -14.40
C ARG A 39 19.81 -6.64 -13.72
N ALA A 40 19.63 -5.46 -13.11
CA ALA A 40 20.68 -4.80 -12.36
C ALA A 40 20.98 -5.55 -11.05
N ASP A 41 19.92 -6.01 -10.36
CA ASP A 41 20.03 -6.87 -9.19
C ASP A 41 20.71 -8.19 -9.54
N ALA A 42 20.41 -8.77 -10.71
CA ALA A 42 21.06 -9.97 -11.22
C ALA A 42 22.57 -9.85 -11.34
N ALA A 43 23.01 -8.76 -11.99
CA ALA A 43 24.41 -8.50 -12.19
C ALA A 43 25.11 -8.26 -10.85
N THR A 44 24.44 -7.52 -9.95
CA THR A 44 24.94 -7.24 -8.61
C THR A 44 25.06 -8.50 -7.76
N ALA A 45 24.05 -9.38 -7.76
CA ALA A 45 24.07 -10.63 -7.02
C ALA A 45 25.21 -11.55 -7.49
N ASN A 46 25.41 -11.68 -8.81
CA ASN A 46 26.50 -12.46 -9.37
C ASN A 46 27.89 -11.90 -9.02
N LEU A 47 28.05 -10.57 -9.10
CA LEU A 47 29.28 -9.91 -8.68
C LEU A 47 29.56 -10.14 -7.20
N ALA A 48 28.56 -9.93 -6.35
CA ALA A 48 28.68 -10.11 -4.91
C ALA A 48 29.01 -11.55 -4.52
N ARG A 49 28.39 -12.54 -5.18
CA ARG A 49 28.73 -13.97 -5.00
C ARG A 49 30.20 -14.23 -5.36
N SER A 50 30.71 -13.61 -6.42
CA SER A 50 32.11 -13.77 -6.84
C SER A 50 33.09 -13.15 -5.83
N ILE A 51 32.76 -11.98 -5.29
CA ILE A 51 33.55 -11.32 -4.24
C ILE A 51 33.54 -12.15 -2.95
N ALA A 52 32.38 -12.66 -2.54
CA ALA A 52 32.26 -13.50 -1.36
C ALA A 52 33.03 -14.82 -1.52
N GLN A 53 33.00 -15.42 -2.71
CA GLN A 53 33.78 -16.61 -3.04
C GLN A 53 35.27 -16.40 -2.82
N GLU A 54 35.82 -15.30 -3.36
CA GLU A 54 37.24 -14.95 -3.21
C GLU A 54 37.58 -14.62 -1.76
N TYR A 55 36.75 -13.83 -1.09
CA TYR A 55 37.01 -13.34 0.27
C TYR A 55 36.97 -14.47 1.31
N TYR A 56 35.96 -15.34 1.25
CA TYR A 56 35.78 -16.44 2.20
C TYR A 56 36.53 -17.71 1.80
N ASN A 57 37.09 -17.78 0.58
CA ASN A 57 37.77 -18.94 0.02
C ASN A 57 36.90 -20.21 0.08
N VAL A 58 35.66 -20.07 -0.38
CA VAL A 58 34.65 -21.14 -0.47
C VAL A 58 34.25 -21.38 -1.93
N SER A 59 33.53 -22.47 -2.20
CA SER A 59 32.94 -22.70 -3.53
C SER A 59 31.68 -21.85 -3.74
N THR A 60 31.29 -21.64 -5.01
CA THR A 60 30.04 -20.91 -5.33
C THR A 60 28.78 -21.63 -4.82
N ASP A 61 28.85 -22.96 -4.71
CA ASP A 61 27.74 -23.80 -4.25
C ASP A 61 27.50 -23.67 -2.73
N GLU A 62 28.42 -23.00 -2.03
CA GLU A 62 28.30 -22.67 -0.60
C GLU A 62 27.76 -21.24 -0.38
N ILE A 63 27.49 -20.47 -1.44
CA ILE A 63 27.01 -19.08 -1.34
C ILE A 63 25.62 -18.97 -1.96
N TYR A 64 24.61 -18.94 -1.09
CA TYR A 64 23.21 -18.78 -1.47
C TYR A 64 22.84 -17.31 -1.65
N GLY A 65 21.95 -17.03 -2.61
CA GLY A 65 21.47 -15.69 -2.94
C GLY A 65 19.95 -15.58 -2.84
N TYR A 66 19.47 -14.52 -2.18
CA TYR A 66 18.05 -14.27 -1.98
C TYR A 66 17.66 -12.88 -2.46
N VAL A 67 16.48 -12.76 -3.08
CA VAL A 67 15.90 -11.47 -3.49
C VAL A 67 14.56 -11.25 -2.82
N TYR A 68 14.35 -10.03 -2.33
CA TYR A 68 13.12 -9.65 -1.69
C TYR A 68 12.79 -8.19 -1.96
N GLY A 69 11.52 -7.86 -1.91
CA GLY A 69 11.01 -6.54 -2.27
C GLY A 69 9.50 -6.52 -2.22
N GLY A 70 8.93 -5.32 -2.03
CA GLY A 70 7.48 -5.16 -1.97
C GLY A 70 6.95 -4.01 -2.80
N SER A 71 5.62 -3.95 -2.95
CA SER A 71 4.95 -2.95 -3.78
C SER A 71 5.46 -3.01 -5.23
N GLY A 72 5.96 -1.92 -5.81
CA GLY A 72 6.65 -1.94 -7.11
C GLY A 72 7.83 -2.92 -7.17
N GLY A 73 8.58 -3.08 -6.08
CA GLY A 73 9.67 -4.06 -5.97
C GLY A 73 9.18 -5.51 -5.97
N SER A 74 7.93 -5.79 -5.57
CA SER A 74 7.36 -7.15 -5.67
C SER A 74 7.26 -7.60 -7.13
N LEU A 75 7.01 -6.66 -8.07
CA LEU A 75 6.99 -6.94 -9.50
C LEU A 75 8.38 -7.34 -10.00
N GLU A 76 9.43 -6.70 -9.50
CA GLU A 76 10.81 -7.05 -9.85
C GLU A 76 11.20 -8.42 -9.28
N VAL A 77 10.78 -8.73 -8.05
CA VAL A 77 10.97 -10.06 -7.43
C VAL A 77 10.25 -11.15 -8.22
N VAL A 78 9.00 -10.92 -8.64
CA VAL A 78 8.29 -11.85 -9.55
C VAL A 78 9.03 -11.99 -10.88
N GLY A 79 9.53 -10.88 -11.42
CA GLY A 79 10.39 -10.85 -12.59
C GLY A 79 11.60 -11.77 -12.44
N ALA A 80 12.35 -11.61 -11.35
CA ALA A 80 13.49 -12.46 -11.02
C ALA A 80 13.06 -13.93 -10.90
N ALA A 81 11.98 -14.20 -10.17
CA ALA A 81 11.48 -15.55 -9.92
C ALA A 81 11.06 -16.28 -11.20
N GLU A 82 10.42 -15.60 -12.16
CA GLU A 82 9.92 -16.24 -13.39
C GLU A 82 10.93 -16.23 -14.56
N LYS A 83 11.93 -15.35 -14.54
CA LYS A 83 12.79 -15.08 -15.71
C LYS A 83 14.27 -15.32 -15.51
N THR A 84 14.67 -15.83 -14.35
CA THR A 84 16.08 -16.10 -14.07
C THR A 84 16.32 -17.55 -13.66
N PHE A 85 17.54 -18.02 -13.89
CA PHE A 85 18.00 -19.35 -13.50
C PHE A 85 19.41 -19.23 -12.95
N GLY A 86 19.68 -19.85 -11.81
CA GLY A 86 21.03 -20.00 -11.26
C GLY A 86 21.67 -18.72 -10.72
N VAL A 87 20.92 -17.65 -10.45
CA VAL A 87 21.47 -16.46 -9.78
C VAL A 87 20.87 -16.22 -8.38
N TRP A 88 19.65 -16.69 -8.11
CA TRP A 88 19.02 -16.70 -6.80
C TRP A 88 18.53 -18.10 -6.48
N ASP A 89 18.61 -18.45 -5.22
CA ASP A 89 18.24 -19.76 -4.68
C ASP A 89 16.84 -19.72 -4.04
N GLY A 90 16.38 -18.52 -3.65
CA GLY A 90 15.00 -18.27 -3.25
C GLY A 90 14.61 -16.79 -3.30
N CYS A 91 13.32 -16.52 -3.18
CA CYS A 91 12.81 -15.15 -3.07
C CYS A 91 11.72 -14.96 -2.00
N LEU A 92 11.60 -13.72 -1.52
CA LEU A 92 10.52 -13.30 -0.63
C LEU A 92 9.75 -12.13 -1.26
N VAL A 93 8.50 -12.37 -1.63
CA VAL A 93 7.62 -11.35 -2.19
C VAL A 93 6.85 -10.68 -1.06
N LEU A 94 7.03 -9.37 -0.89
CA LEU A 94 6.35 -8.60 0.15
C LEU A 94 5.22 -7.80 -0.50
N ILE A 95 4.05 -7.71 0.13
CA ILE A 95 2.91 -6.90 -0.32
C ILE A 95 2.70 -6.95 -1.85
N GLN A 96 2.20 -8.10 -2.32
CA GLN A 96 2.19 -8.54 -3.73
C GLN A 96 1.42 -7.56 -4.63
N ALA A 97 2.08 -7.02 -5.64
CA ALA A 97 1.43 -6.34 -6.75
C ALA A 97 1.11 -7.33 -7.89
N THR A 98 0.15 -6.96 -8.73
CA THR A 98 -0.35 -7.75 -9.87
C THR A 98 -0.42 -6.89 -11.13
N PRO A 99 -0.71 -7.48 -12.31
CA PRO A 99 -1.02 -6.73 -13.52
C PRO A 99 -2.23 -5.77 -13.41
N MET A 100 -3.04 -5.91 -12.36
CA MET A 100 -4.21 -5.08 -12.09
C MET A 100 -4.04 -4.16 -10.87
N SER A 101 -2.81 -3.94 -10.38
CA SER A 101 -2.57 -3.00 -9.29
C SER A 101 -2.36 -1.57 -9.78
N ILE A 102 -1.40 -1.36 -10.69
CA ILE A 102 -1.01 -0.02 -11.15
C ILE A 102 -1.67 0.29 -12.50
N PRO A 103 -2.33 1.44 -12.69
CA PRO A 103 -2.57 2.51 -11.71
C PRO A 103 -3.91 2.40 -10.95
N TYR A 104 -4.58 1.25 -11.07
CA TYR A 104 -6.00 1.10 -10.72
C TYR A 104 -6.29 1.25 -9.22
N ASN A 105 -5.42 0.74 -8.35
CA ASN A 105 -5.62 0.78 -6.90
C ASN A 105 -5.69 2.21 -6.36
N TRP A 106 -4.85 3.11 -6.89
CA TRP A 106 -4.87 4.52 -6.51
C TRP A 106 -6.20 5.19 -6.92
N GLY A 107 -6.73 4.84 -8.09
CA GLY A 107 -8.05 5.28 -8.53
C GLY A 107 -9.15 4.82 -7.57
N MET A 108 -9.17 3.54 -7.18
CA MET A 108 -10.17 2.99 -6.25
C MET A 108 -10.15 3.69 -4.89
N ARG A 109 -8.97 3.93 -4.32
CA ARG A 109 -8.82 4.68 -3.06
C ARG A 109 -9.30 6.12 -3.19
N ALA A 110 -8.86 6.80 -4.26
CA ALA A 110 -9.23 8.18 -4.53
C ALA A 110 -10.73 8.31 -4.73
N PHE A 111 -11.35 7.32 -5.37
CA PHE A 111 -12.79 7.27 -5.59
C PHE A 111 -13.56 7.22 -4.29
N GLY A 112 -13.21 6.33 -3.36
CA GLY A 112 -13.81 6.35 -2.03
C GLY A 112 -13.53 7.67 -1.30
N GLY A 113 -12.33 8.23 -1.41
CA GLY A 113 -11.99 9.52 -0.82
C GLY A 113 -12.83 10.71 -1.32
N LEU A 114 -13.13 10.76 -2.62
CA LEU A 114 -14.00 11.76 -3.23
C LEU A 114 -15.42 11.69 -2.66
N ILE A 115 -15.90 10.48 -2.35
CA ILE A 115 -17.28 10.24 -1.93
C ILE A 115 -17.44 10.42 -0.41
N PHE A 116 -16.54 9.86 0.39
CA PHE A 116 -16.65 9.89 1.85
C PHE A 116 -16.00 11.12 2.51
N GLY A 117 -15.34 11.99 1.75
CA GLY A 117 -14.52 13.10 2.29
C GLY A 117 -15.23 13.97 3.33
N ASN A 118 -16.50 14.30 3.07
CA ASN A 118 -17.31 15.13 3.97
C ASN A 118 -17.78 14.41 5.24
N LYS A 119 -17.65 13.07 5.30
CA LYS A 119 -18.05 12.21 6.43
C LYS A 119 -16.88 11.38 6.96
N SER A 120 -15.65 11.85 6.73
CA SER A 120 -14.45 11.10 7.09
C SER A 120 -14.39 10.80 8.59
N ALA A 121 -14.84 11.71 9.46
CA ALA A 121 -14.87 11.49 10.90
C ALA A 121 -15.82 10.36 11.32
N GLU A 122 -17.01 10.31 10.71
CA GLU A 122 -18.04 9.29 10.94
C GLU A 122 -17.59 7.92 10.41
N VAL A 123 -16.99 7.89 9.22
CA VAL A 123 -16.40 6.66 8.65
C VAL A 123 -15.29 6.12 9.55
N ILE A 124 -14.38 6.98 10.01
CA ILE A 124 -13.32 6.60 10.96
C ILE A 124 -13.92 6.04 12.25
N ASP A 125 -14.92 6.72 12.85
CA ASP A 125 -15.54 6.24 14.09
C ASP A 125 -16.26 4.90 13.91
N ALA A 126 -16.90 4.66 12.76
CA ALA A 126 -17.62 3.43 12.48
C ALA A 126 -16.70 2.19 12.41
N VAL A 127 -15.49 2.34 11.86
CA VAL A 127 -14.54 1.23 11.72
C VAL A 127 -13.58 1.09 12.90
N GLN A 128 -13.60 2.01 13.86
CA GLN A 128 -12.77 1.94 15.05
C GLN A 128 -13.19 0.80 16.01
N PRO A 129 -12.23 0.18 16.72
CA PRO A 129 -12.53 -0.83 17.73
C PRO A 129 -13.56 -0.34 18.76
N GLY A 130 -14.50 -1.23 19.11
CA GLY A 130 -15.53 -0.96 20.12
C GLY A 130 -16.57 0.09 19.70
N SER A 131 -16.61 0.50 18.43
CA SER A 131 -17.69 1.34 17.91
C SER A 131 -19.04 0.63 17.95
N THR A 132 -20.09 1.43 18.06
CA THR A 132 -21.49 0.97 17.90
C THR A 132 -22.16 1.62 16.70
N VAL A 133 -21.40 2.35 15.89
CA VAL A 133 -21.86 2.95 14.64
C VAL A 133 -21.61 1.92 13.54
N ASP A 134 -22.65 1.53 12.82
CA ASP A 134 -22.52 0.70 11.63
C ASP A 134 -22.09 1.59 10.47
N LEU A 135 -21.11 1.16 9.68
CA LEU A 135 -20.62 1.92 8.54
C LEU A 135 -21.74 2.18 7.50
N THR A 136 -22.71 1.28 7.35
CA THR A 136 -23.88 1.49 6.49
C THR A 136 -24.82 2.56 7.02
N SER A 137 -24.89 2.75 8.35
CA SER A 137 -25.79 3.73 8.98
C SER A 137 -25.36 5.19 8.80
N VAL A 138 -24.12 5.42 8.38
CA VAL A 138 -23.57 6.75 8.09
C VAL A 138 -23.54 7.07 6.60
N SER A 139 -23.90 6.10 5.75
CA SER A 139 -23.88 6.19 4.29
C SER A 139 -25.28 6.42 3.69
N ASP A 140 -25.37 7.27 2.65
CA ASP A 140 -26.50 7.29 1.72
C ASP A 140 -26.36 6.18 0.65
N ASP A 141 -27.38 6.01 -0.21
CA ASP A 141 -27.40 4.96 -1.23
C ASP A 141 -26.17 5.01 -2.17
N LEU A 142 -25.70 6.22 -2.53
CA LEU A 142 -24.53 6.39 -3.38
C LEU A 142 -23.25 6.01 -2.61
N GLU A 143 -23.10 6.52 -1.40
CA GLU A 143 -21.97 6.23 -0.52
C GLU A 143 -21.88 4.72 -0.24
N GLN A 144 -23.00 4.06 0.02
CA GLN A 144 -23.05 2.61 0.23
C GLN A 144 -22.61 1.85 -1.03
N ALA A 145 -23.15 2.20 -2.20
CA ALA A 145 -22.76 1.53 -3.45
C ALA A 145 -21.26 1.69 -3.76
N VAL A 146 -20.68 2.86 -3.48
CA VAL A 146 -19.24 3.10 -3.64
C VAL A 146 -18.43 2.32 -2.62
N LEU A 147 -18.88 2.25 -1.37
CA LEU A 147 -18.22 1.49 -0.31
C LEU A 147 -18.18 0.01 -0.68
N GLU A 148 -19.32 -0.54 -1.12
CA GLU A 148 -19.43 -1.92 -1.59
C GLU A 148 -18.47 -2.19 -2.75
N GLU A 149 -18.39 -1.28 -3.74
CA GLU A 149 -17.50 -1.43 -4.89
C GLU A 149 -16.02 -1.43 -4.51
N VAL A 150 -15.54 -0.40 -3.82
CA VAL A 150 -14.10 -0.32 -3.47
C VAL A 150 -13.70 -1.43 -2.50
N THR A 151 -14.62 -1.88 -1.64
CA THR A 151 -14.41 -3.04 -0.76
C THR A 151 -14.33 -4.34 -1.57
N ALA A 152 -15.28 -4.58 -2.49
CA ALA A 152 -15.31 -5.76 -3.33
C ALA A 152 -14.06 -5.89 -4.22
N LEU A 153 -13.49 -4.74 -4.60
CA LEU A 153 -12.26 -4.65 -5.37
C LEU A 153 -10.98 -4.79 -4.52
N GLY A 154 -11.07 -4.63 -3.20
CA GLY A 154 -9.99 -4.99 -2.27
C GLY A 154 -9.54 -3.91 -1.28
N VAL A 155 -10.11 -2.70 -1.28
CA VAL A 155 -9.80 -1.71 -0.24
C VAL A 155 -10.24 -2.28 1.12
N PRO A 156 -9.33 -2.38 2.11
CA PRO A 156 -9.67 -2.99 3.40
C PRO A 156 -10.61 -2.08 4.19
N LEU A 157 -11.74 -2.63 4.64
CA LEU A 157 -12.75 -1.89 5.42
C LEU A 157 -12.15 -1.26 6.68
N GLU A 158 -11.36 -2.02 7.43
CA GLU A 158 -10.70 -1.53 8.65
C GLU A 158 -9.63 -0.46 8.35
N GLY A 159 -9.11 -0.44 7.11
CA GLY A 159 -8.15 0.56 6.66
C GLY A 159 -8.71 1.98 6.64
N TRP A 160 -10.04 2.16 6.54
CA TRP A 160 -10.68 3.47 6.58
C TRP A 160 -10.43 4.23 7.89
N GLU A 161 -10.02 3.54 8.96
CA GLU A 161 -9.58 4.18 10.20
C GLU A 161 -8.37 5.10 9.94
N ASP A 162 -7.51 4.74 8.98
CA ASP A 162 -6.43 5.58 8.50
C ASP A 162 -6.79 6.36 7.24
N TRP A 163 -7.74 7.27 7.40
CA TRP A 163 -8.12 8.22 6.37
C TRP A 163 -6.94 8.95 5.73
N ASN A 164 -5.96 9.39 6.54
CA ASN A 164 -4.78 10.09 6.02
C ASN A 164 -3.88 9.19 5.19
N ALA A 165 -3.93 7.87 5.41
CA ALA A 165 -3.25 6.91 4.57
C ALA A 165 -4.04 6.60 3.32
N ILE A 166 -5.32 6.20 3.44
CA ILE A 166 -6.11 5.78 2.28
C ILE A 166 -6.35 6.94 1.32
N VAL A 167 -6.70 8.12 1.82
CA VAL A 167 -7.15 9.27 1.02
C VAL A 167 -6.22 10.46 1.14
N GLY A 168 -5.74 10.73 2.36
CA GLY A 168 -4.89 11.88 2.64
C GLY A 168 -3.45 11.72 2.16
N ASN A 169 -2.56 12.55 2.71
CA ASN A 169 -1.20 12.68 2.17
C ASN A 169 -0.14 11.83 2.88
N ARG A 170 -0.49 10.96 3.84
CA ARG A 170 0.52 10.11 4.51
C ARG A 170 1.23 9.20 3.51
N THR A 171 0.51 8.73 2.50
CA THR A 171 0.98 7.82 1.46
C THR A 171 1.22 8.54 0.13
N GLN A 172 1.14 9.88 0.12
CA GLN A 172 1.28 10.71 -1.06
C GLN A 172 0.31 10.39 -2.21
N LEU A 173 -0.84 9.77 -1.94
CA LEU A 173 -1.82 9.37 -2.97
C LEU A 173 -2.13 10.51 -3.95
N PHE A 174 -2.33 11.72 -3.44
CA PHE A 174 -2.54 12.91 -4.26
C PHE A 174 -1.40 13.14 -5.26
N GLN A 175 -0.15 13.09 -4.78
CA GLN A 175 1.04 13.27 -5.61
C GLN A 175 1.19 12.13 -6.61
N THR A 176 0.94 10.90 -6.19
CA THR A 176 0.97 9.70 -7.06
C THR A 176 -0.06 9.78 -8.18
N LEU A 177 -1.28 10.26 -7.89
CA LEU A 177 -2.29 10.48 -8.93
C LEU A 177 -1.83 11.53 -9.94
N LYS A 178 -1.30 12.63 -9.43
CA LYS A 178 -0.94 13.79 -10.24
C LYS A 178 0.32 13.59 -11.09
N ASP A 179 1.36 13.01 -10.52
CA ASP A 179 2.67 12.95 -11.18
C ASP A 179 2.90 11.64 -11.92
N ILE A 180 2.15 10.60 -11.56
CA ILE A 180 2.33 9.26 -12.12
C ILE A 180 1.07 8.84 -12.86
N THR A 181 -0.07 8.74 -12.16
CA THR A 181 -1.28 8.12 -12.73
C THR A 181 -1.84 8.91 -13.91
N VAL A 182 -2.07 10.21 -13.73
CA VAL A 182 -2.64 11.06 -14.79
C VAL A 182 -1.72 11.13 -16.01
N PRO A 183 -0.42 11.46 -15.89
CA PRO A 183 0.49 11.47 -17.03
C PRO A 183 0.59 10.11 -17.74
N MET A 184 0.53 9.02 -16.98
CA MET A 184 0.53 7.66 -17.52
C MET A 184 -0.72 7.39 -18.36
N ILE A 185 -1.92 7.70 -17.85
CA ILE A 185 -3.17 7.54 -18.62
C ILE A 185 -3.16 8.48 -19.83
N GLN A 186 -2.74 9.73 -19.69
CA GLN A 186 -2.63 10.68 -20.82
C GLN A 186 -1.76 10.14 -21.95
N ASN A 187 -0.63 9.49 -21.62
CA ASN A 187 0.28 8.95 -22.61
C ASN A 187 -0.23 7.65 -23.27
N MET A 188 -0.89 6.78 -22.50
CA MET A 188 -1.30 5.45 -22.98
C MET A 188 -2.73 5.42 -23.51
N ASP A 189 -3.58 6.34 -23.08
CA ASP A 189 -4.99 6.47 -23.42
C ASP A 189 -5.46 7.95 -23.47
N PRO A 190 -4.94 8.75 -24.43
CA PRO A 190 -5.10 10.20 -24.46
C PRO A 190 -6.55 10.69 -24.61
N THR A 191 -7.48 9.85 -25.07
CA THR A 191 -8.89 10.25 -25.27
C THR A 191 -9.78 9.96 -24.06
N TYR A 192 -9.22 9.34 -23.00
CA TYR A 192 -10.02 8.85 -21.89
C TYR A 192 -10.77 9.98 -21.15
N ALA A 193 -10.10 11.10 -20.85
CA ALA A 193 -10.78 12.19 -20.14
C ALA A 193 -11.93 12.79 -20.96
N ASP A 194 -11.78 12.94 -22.28
CA ASP A 194 -12.86 13.44 -23.13
C ASP A 194 -14.05 12.49 -23.10
N ASP A 195 -13.80 11.19 -23.25
CA ASP A 195 -14.84 10.15 -23.17
C ASP A 195 -15.52 10.15 -21.80
N PHE A 196 -14.74 10.27 -20.72
CA PHE A 196 -15.23 10.30 -19.34
C PHE A 196 -16.27 11.41 -19.11
N TRP A 197 -16.06 12.57 -19.73
CA TRP A 197 -16.92 13.73 -19.56
C TRP A 197 -18.05 13.85 -20.60
N THR A 198 -18.02 13.08 -21.69
CA THR A 198 -18.92 13.31 -22.84
C THR A 198 -19.70 12.09 -23.31
N LYS A 199 -19.31 10.86 -22.96
CA LYS A 199 -19.95 9.63 -23.44
C LYS A 199 -20.79 8.95 -22.36
N ASP A 200 -21.88 8.32 -22.78
CA ASP A 200 -22.73 7.52 -21.90
C ASP A 200 -21.96 6.34 -21.27
N GLY A 201 -22.32 6.00 -20.03
CA GLY A 201 -21.67 4.93 -19.24
C GLY A 201 -20.36 5.34 -18.56
N TYR A 202 -19.95 6.61 -18.67
CA TYR A 202 -18.84 7.18 -17.91
C TYR A 202 -19.35 8.10 -16.81
N ALA A 203 -18.78 7.97 -15.60
CA ALA A 203 -19.30 8.62 -14.40
C ALA A 203 -19.39 10.15 -14.53
N GLY A 204 -18.49 10.82 -15.25
CA GLY A 204 -18.53 12.27 -15.43
C GLY A 204 -19.72 12.78 -16.26
N ALA A 205 -20.14 12.01 -17.26
CA ALA A 205 -21.22 12.35 -18.19
C ALA A 205 -22.62 11.91 -17.69
N GLU A 206 -22.66 10.88 -16.86
CA GLU A 206 -23.92 10.28 -16.39
C GLU A 206 -24.83 11.26 -15.65
N GLN A 207 -26.13 11.18 -15.94
CA GLN A 207 -27.18 11.89 -15.20
C GLN A 207 -27.60 11.08 -13.97
N SER A 208 -26.64 10.85 -13.07
CA SER A 208 -26.78 10.09 -11.83
C SER A 208 -26.27 10.89 -10.64
N ALA A 209 -26.62 10.48 -9.41
CA ALA A 209 -26.07 11.08 -8.19
C ALA A 209 -24.53 11.06 -8.18
N LEU A 210 -23.94 9.98 -8.71
CA LEU A 210 -22.50 9.86 -8.88
C LEU A 210 -21.95 10.92 -9.85
N GLY A 211 -22.57 11.08 -11.02
CA GLY A 211 -22.15 12.09 -11.99
C GLY A 211 -22.31 13.51 -11.47
N GLU A 212 -23.34 13.77 -10.66
CA GLU A 212 -23.48 15.05 -9.95
C GLU A 212 -22.31 15.31 -8.98
N ARG A 213 -21.82 14.29 -8.25
CA ARG A 213 -20.63 14.44 -7.39
C ARG A 213 -19.38 14.79 -8.19
N PHE A 214 -19.14 14.12 -9.31
CA PHE A 214 -18.00 14.45 -10.18
C PHE A 214 -18.09 15.86 -10.77
N ARG A 215 -19.26 16.26 -11.28
CA ARG A 215 -19.46 17.62 -11.81
C ARG A 215 -19.35 18.69 -10.73
N ALA A 216 -19.78 18.42 -9.50
CA ALA A 216 -19.62 19.35 -8.38
C ALA A 216 -18.15 19.50 -7.94
N ALA A 217 -17.32 18.47 -8.14
CA ALA A 217 -15.89 18.50 -7.85
C ALA A 217 -15.04 19.10 -8.98
N LEU A 218 -15.63 19.34 -10.16
CA LEU A 218 -14.95 19.90 -11.31
C LEU A 218 -14.53 21.35 -11.03
N VAL A 219 -13.23 21.60 -11.19
CA VAL A 219 -12.64 22.93 -11.20
C VAL A 219 -12.18 23.21 -12.61
N GLU A 220 -12.60 24.35 -13.17
CA GLU A 220 -12.15 24.83 -14.47
C GLU A 220 -12.16 26.37 -14.48
N PHE A 221 -11.03 26.98 -14.82
CA PHE A 221 -10.94 28.42 -14.97
C PHE A 221 -9.80 28.83 -15.92
N ASN A 222 -9.89 30.06 -16.39
CA ASN A 222 -8.84 30.69 -17.19
C ASN A 222 -8.11 31.73 -16.35
N SER A 223 -6.83 31.91 -16.62
CA SER A 223 -6.04 32.97 -16.03
C SER A 223 -4.97 33.44 -17.01
N THR A 224 -4.20 34.45 -16.62
CA THR A 224 -3.07 34.96 -17.38
C THR A 224 -1.81 34.95 -16.54
N VAL A 225 -0.66 34.70 -17.14
CA VAL A 225 0.63 34.89 -16.47
C VAL A 225 0.86 36.38 -16.20
N VAL A 226 1.14 36.76 -14.96
CA VAL A 226 1.50 38.14 -14.58
C VAL A 226 3.01 38.33 -14.53
N SER A 227 3.70 37.34 -13.97
CA SER A 227 5.15 37.30 -13.90
C SER A 227 5.63 35.86 -14.07
N ALA A 228 6.82 35.70 -14.63
CA ALA A 228 7.48 34.41 -14.81
C ALA A 228 8.92 34.52 -14.34
N VAL A 229 9.42 33.46 -13.71
CA VAL A 229 10.82 33.32 -13.29
C VAL A 229 11.44 32.27 -14.21
N ALA A 230 12.50 32.67 -14.91
CA ALA A 230 13.31 31.78 -15.72
C ALA A 230 14.51 31.26 -14.92
N TYR A 231 14.83 29.98 -15.07
CA TYR A 231 16.07 29.39 -14.53
C TYR A 231 17.18 29.38 -15.60
N GLU A 232 18.36 28.85 -15.28
CA GLU A 232 19.47 28.72 -16.24
C GLU A 232 18.96 28.17 -17.59
N GLN A 233 19.39 28.78 -18.70
CA GLN A 233 18.90 28.57 -20.09
C GLN A 233 17.64 29.36 -20.51
N GLY A 234 17.03 30.16 -19.64
CA GLY A 234 15.93 31.07 -20.01
C GLY A 234 14.56 30.42 -20.11
N LEU A 235 14.41 29.20 -19.60
CA LEU A 235 13.14 28.48 -19.54
C LEU A 235 12.40 28.82 -18.23
N THR A 236 11.10 29.10 -18.34
CA THR A 236 10.24 29.37 -17.17
C THR A 236 10.12 28.11 -16.31
N THR A 237 10.38 28.22 -15.01
CA THR A 237 10.18 27.14 -14.03
C THR A 237 9.08 27.48 -13.01
N GLU A 238 8.78 28.76 -12.86
CA GLU A 238 7.74 29.28 -11.97
C GLU A 238 7.05 30.47 -12.62
N PHE A 239 5.73 30.58 -12.45
CA PHE A 239 4.98 31.76 -12.87
C PHE A 239 3.84 32.09 -11.91
N VAL A 240 3.37 33.33 -11.95
CA VAL A 240 2.27 33.81 -11.09
C VAL A 240 1.02 34.04 -11.94
N LEU A 241 -0.10 33.45 -11.53
CA LEU A 241 -1.41 33.65 -12.15
C LEU A 241 -2.00 35.01 -11.76
N GLY A 242 -2.68 35.66 -12.72
CA GLY A 242 -3.39 36.92 -12.46
C GLY A 242 -4.57 36.76 -11.53
N HIS A 243 -5.24 35.62 -11.63
CA HIS A 243 -6.39 35.28 -10.80
C HIS A 243 -6.44 33.77 -10.53
N VAL A 244 -6.85 33.42 -9.32
CA VAL A 244 -7.24 32.08 -8.87
C VAL A 244 -8.57 32.26 -8.13
N PRO A 245 -9.64 31.52 -8.48
CA PRO A 245 -10.91 31.63 -7.76
C PRO A 245 -10.75 31.29 -6.26
N GLU A 246 -11.47 31.98 -5.38
CA GLU A 246 -11.34 31.83 -3.92
C GLU A 246 -11.65 30.42 -3.40
N ASN A 247 -12.45 29.65 -4.13
CA ASN A 247 -12.87 28.30 -3.77
C ASN A 247 -11.92 27.20 -4.28
N VAL A 248 -10.82 27.55 -4.96
CA VAL A 248 -9.85 26.57 -5.48
C VAL A 248 -8.77 26.31 -4.43
N ALA A 249 -8.70 25.06 -3.96
CA ALA A 249 -7.66 24.60 -3.05
C ALA A 249 -6.46 23.97 -3.81
N ASP A 250 -5.30 23.93 -3.15
CA ASP A 250 -4.05 23.38 -3.73
C ASP A 250 -4.11 21.85 -3.98
N THR A 251 -5.09 21.16 -3.37
CA THR A 251 -5.22 19.70 -3.34
C THR A 251 -6.22 19.11 -4.34
N VAL A 252 -6.68 19.89 -5.32
CA VAL A 252 -7.72 19.42 -6.28
C VAL A 252 -7.18 18.76 -7.55
N GLY A 253 -5.85 18.65 -7.68
CA GLY A 253 -5.21 17.87 -8.75
C GLY A 253 -5.20 18.60 -10.10
N LEU A 254 -4.84 19.88 -10.08
CA LEU A 254 -4.90 20.74 -11.26
C LEU A 254 -3.87 20.35 -12.33
N GLY A 255 -4.35 20.27 -13.58
CA GLY A 255 -3.56 20.33 -14.80
C GLY A 255 -3.57 21.74 -15.39
N PHE A 256 -2.55 22.03 -16.19
CA PHE A 256 -2.37 23.34 -16.81
C PHE A 256 -2.19 23.17 -18.31
N SER A 257 -2.75 24.10 -19.08
CA SER A 257 -2.51 24.14 -20.52
C SER A 257 -2.27 25.55 -21.00
N VAL A 258 -1.40 25.70 -21.98
CA VAL A 258 -1.05 26.97 -22.63
C VAL A 258 -1.16 26.82 -24.15
N MET A 259 -1.48 27.90 -24.84
CA MET A 259 -1.53 27.92 -26.29
C MET A 259 -0.12 28.10 -26.87
N VAL A 260 0.33 27.13 -27.66
CA VAL A 260 1.59 27.14 -28.40
C VAL A 260 1.26 26.95 -29.88
N ASN A 261 1.61 27.90 -30.75
CA ASN A 261 1.35 27.81 -32.20
C ASN A 261 -0.12 27.49 -32.56
N ASN A 262 -1.09 28.10 -31.86
CA ASN A 262 -2.53 27.84 -31.97
C ASN A 262 -3.00 26.43 -31.54
N ILE A 263 -2.14 25.66 -30.87
CA ILE A 263 -2.45 24.34 -30.31
C ILE A 263 -2.42 24.46 -28.78
N ILE A 264 -3.42 23.90 -28.10
CA ILE A 264 -3.42 23.81 -26.64
C ILE A 264 -2.47 22.68 -26.25
N GLN A 265 -1.43 22.99 -25.50
CA GLN A 265 -0.45 22.04 -24.98
C GLN A 265 -0.58 21.98 -23.46
N SER A 266 -0.70 20.77 -22.91
CA SER A 266 -0.81 20.53 -21.47
C SER A 266 0.54 20.33 -20.80
N PHE A 267 0.62 20.68 -19.52
CA PHE A 267 1.76 20.46 -18.65
C PHE A 267 1.33 20.31 -17.19
N SER A 268 2.22 19.74 -16.38
CA SER A 268 2.00 19.53 -14.95
C SER A 268 2.65 20.65 -14.13
N GLY A 269 1.94 21.09 -13.09
CA GLY A 269 2.43 22.13 -12.17
C GLY A 269 1.75 22.05 -10.82
N ARG A 270 2.32 22.67 -9.79
CA ARG A 270 1.70 22.82 -8.46
C ARG A 270 1.34 24.27 -8.23
N LEU A 271 0.05 24.52 -7.97
CA LEU A 271 -0.45 25.81 -7.55
C LEU A 271 -0.28 25.99 -6.03
N ASP A 272 0.26 27.14 -5.63
CA ASP A 272 0.02 27.75 -4.33
C ASP A 272 -1.08 28.79 -4.52
N SER A 273 -2.29 28.49 -4.06
CA SER A 273 -3.47 29.35 -4.23
C SER A 273 -3.33 30.70 -3.51
N LYS A 274 -2.54 30.78 -2.44
CA LYS A 274 -2.36 32.01 -1.65
C LYS A 274 -1.45 33.00 -2.37
N THR A 275 -0.35 32.52 -2.93
CA THR A 275 0.59 33.36 -3.69
C THR A 275 0.22 33.46 -5.17
N ARG A 276 -0.63 32.55 -5.65
CA ARG A 276 -0.97 32.30 -7.07
C ARG A 276 0.24 31.81 -7.87
N ALA A 277 1.30 31.38 -7.20
CA ALA A 277 2.48 30.84 -7.84
C ALA A 277 2.21 29.42 -8.34
N VAL A 278 2.64 29.14 -9.55
CA VAL A 278 2.63 27.81 -10.15
C VAL A 278 4.07 27.36 -10.33
N TYR A 279 4.42 26.28 -9.65
CA TYR A 279 5.71 25.60 -9.77
C TYR A 279 5.58 24.50 -10.83
N ILE A 280 6.32 24.63 -11.92
CA ILE A 280 6.23 23.67 -13.04
C ILE A 280 6.92 22.37 -12.64
N LEU A 281 6.26 21.24 -12.89
CA LEU A 281 6.85 19.92 -12.70
C LEU A 281 7.59 19.49 -13.96
N GLY A 282 8.57 18.60 -13.81
CA GLY A 282 9.40 18.14 -14.93
C GLY A 282 8.60 17.48 -16.05
N GLY A 283 9.14 17.51 -17.26
CA GLY A 283 8.58 16.81 -18.43
C GLY A 283 7.82 17.69 -19.43
N ALA A 284 7.60 18.97 -19.13
CA ALA A 284 7.06 19.91 -20.10
C ALA A 284 8.08 20.18 -21.24
N PRO A 285 7.66 20.15 -22.52
CA PRO A 285 8.54 20.50 -23.65
C PRO A 285 9.07 21.93 -23.57
N ASP A 286 10.28 22.18 -24.07
CA ASP A 286 10.89 23.53 -24.08
C ASP A 286 9.98 24.58 -24.72
N GLU A 287 9.26 24.24 -25.79
CA GLU A 287 8.31 25.13 -26.46
C GLU A 287 7.12 25.53 -25.57
N VAL A 288 6.69 24.65 -24.66
CA VAL A 288 5.66 24.95 -23.66
C VAL A 288 6.25 25.91 -22.63
N LEU A 289 7.44 25.62 -22.11
CA LEU A 289 8.10 26.46 -21.11
C LEU A 289 8.40 27.87 -21.64
N GLN A 290 8.81 27.99 -22.91
CA GLN A 290 9.04 29.25 -23.59
C GLN A 290 7.76 30.07 -23.82
N ALA A 291 6.60 29.43 -23.92
CA ALA A 291 5.32 30.10 -24.09
C ALA A 291 4.77 30.69 -22.77
N LEU A 292 5.31 30.30 -21.62
CA LEU A 292 4.89 30.78 -20.29
C LEU A 292 5.51 32.15 -19.96
N VAL A 293 5.09 33.18 -20.70
CA VAL A 293 5.52 34.58 -20.55
C VAL A 293 4.39 35.46 -20.02
N PRO A 294 4.67 36.64 -19.42
CA PRO A 294 3.63 37.59 -19.01
C PRO A 294 2.62 37.88 -20.13
N GLY A 295 1.33 37.78 -19.81
CA GLY A 295 0.21 37.90 -20.73
C GLY A 295 -0.25 36.57 -21.37
N ALA A 296 0.52 35.49 -21.26
CA ALA A 296 0.11 34.18 -21.75
C ALA A 296 -1.17 33.70 -21.04
N ARG A 297 -2.14 33.20 -21.82
CA ARG A 297 -3.38 32.64 -21.29
C ARG A 297 -3.16 31.19 -20.89
N ILE A 298 -3.52 30.88 -19.65
CA ILE A 298 -3.46 29.53 -19.08
C ILE A 298 -4.89 29.03 -18.87
N VAL A 299 -5.14 27.81 -19.31
CA VAL A 299 -6.35 27.04 -18.98
C VAL A 299 -5.97 26.10 -17.83
N ILE A 300 -6.78 26.10 -16.76
CA ILE A 300 -6.53 25.33 -15.55
C ILE A 300 -7.79 24.50 -15.25
N ASP A 301 -7.64 23.19 -15.09
CA ASP A 301 -8.73 22.30 -14.72
C ASP A 301 -8.25 21.07 -13.95
N ASN A 302 -9.17 20.28 -13.37
CA ASN A 302 -8.87 18.98 -12.77
C ASN A 302 -9.58 17.81 -13.47
N ARG A 303 -9.90 17.95 -14.76
CA ARG A 303 -10.69 16.97 -15.53
C ARG A 303 -10.03 15.60 -15.58
N TRP A 304 -8.72 15.57 -15.81
CA TRP A 304 -7.93 14.33 -15.84
C TRP A 304 -7.83 13.68 -14.45
N TYR A 305 -7.63 14.49 -13.42
CA TYR A 305 -7.54 14.01 -12.04
C TYR A 305 -8.83 13.32 -11.61
N LEU A 306 -9.98 13.95 -11.87
CA LEU A 306 -11.30 13.36 -11.58
C LEU A 306 -11.57 12.11 -12.41
N ALA A 307 -11.27 12.13 -13.72
CA ALA A 307 -11.46 10.98 -14.58
C ALA A 307 -10.66 9.74 -14.10
N ALA A 308 -9.45 9.96 -13.57
CA ALA A 308 -8.60 8.87 -13.07
C ALA A 308 -9.21 8.08 -11.90
N HIS A 309 -10.16 8.66 -11.15
CA HIS A 309 -10.77 8.00 -9.98
C HIS A 309 -11.50 6.72 -10.36
N THR A 310 -12.11 6.65 -11.54
CA THR A 310 -12.91 5.48 -11.97
C THR A 310 -12.34 4.79 -13.22
N PHE A 311 -11.10 5.11 -13.60
CA PHE A 311 -10.47 4.52 -14.79
C PHE A 311 -10.43 2.99 -14.76
N TYR A 312 -10.30 2.39 -13.57
CA TYR A 312 -10.32 0.94 -13.38
C TYR A 312 -11.63 0.27 -13.83
N ARG A 313 -12.77 0.99 -13.83
CA ARG A 313 -14.06 0.47 -14.32
C ARG A 313 -14.03 0.15 -15.82
N HIS A 314 -13.11 0.78 -16.55
CA HIS A 314 -12.96 0.66 -18.00
C HIS A 314 -11.75 -0.20 -18.40
N GLN A 315 -11.22 -0.96 -17.43
CA GLN A 315 -10.00 -1.76 -17.54
C GLN A 315 -10.24 -3.17 -16.97
N VAL A 316 -11.45 -3.69 -17.10
CA VAL A 316 -11.83 -5.01 -16.59
C VAL A 316 -11.07 -6.08 -17.39
N PRO A 317 -10.27 -6.95 -16.73
CA PRO A 317 -9.47 -7.95 -17.43
C PRO A 317 -10.35 -9.08 -18.00
N PRO A 318 -9.84 -9.94 -18.89
CA PRO A 318 -10.57 -11.15 -19.28
C PRO A 318 -10.83 -12.06 -18.07
N LYS A 319 -12.01 -12.68 -18.00
CA LYS A 319 -12.45 -13.49 -16.84
C LYS A 319 -11.51 -14.67 -16.57
N GLU A 320 -10.97 -15.27 -17.62
CA GLU A 320 -10.01 -16.36 -17.58
C GLU A 320 -8.66 -15.99 -16.94
N SER A 321 -8.38 -14.69 -16.75
CA SER A 321 -7.19 -14.23 -16.03
C SER A 321 -7.29 -14.42 -14.51
N GLY A 322 -8.47 -14.77 -13.99
CA GLY A 322 -8.65 -15.17 -12.59
C GLY A 322 -8.65 -14.03 -11.57
N PHE A 323 -8.61 -12.77 -12.00
CA PHE A 323 -8.71 -11.58 -11.13
C PHE A 323 -10.12 -11.42 -10.54
N TYR A 324 -10.49 -12.34 -9.66
CA TYR A 324 -11.87 -12.54 -9.19
C TYR A 324 -12.49 -11.32 -8.51
N ALA A 325 -11.70 -10.40 -7.93
CA ALA A 325 -12.24 -9.17 -7.37
C ALA A 325 -12.92 -8.29 -8.44
N PHE A 326 -12.40 -8.29 -9.67
CA PHE A 326 -13.00 -7.56 -10.80
C PHE A 326 -14.31 -8.18 -11.29
N ASP A 327 -14.71 -9.37 -10.81
CA ASP A 327 -16.02 -9.95 -11.15
C ASP A 327 -17.16 -9.11 -10.59
N TYR A 328 -16.92 -8.28 -9.58
CA TYR A 328 -17.86 -7.25 -9.12
C TYR A 328 -18.25 -6.25 -10.21
N LEU A 329 -17.36 -6.02 -11.19
CA LEU A 329 -17.59 -5.08 -12.30
C LEU A 329 -18.20 -5.77 -13.52
N ARG A 330 -18.79 -6.95 -13.34
CA ARG A 330 -19.49 -7.70 -14.40
C ARG A 330 -20.94 -7.97 -13.99
N ASP A 331 -21.80 -8.12 -14.99
CA ASP A 331 -23.18 -8.55 -14.79
C ASP A 331 -23.28 -10.08 -14.61
N ASP A 332 -24.51 -10.57 -14.44
CA ASP A 332 -24.82 -12.00 -14.29
C ASP A 332 -24.44 -12.83 -15.54
N ALA A 333 -24.33 -12.20 -16.72
CA ALA A 333 -23.87 -12.84 -17.95
C ALA A 333 -22.33 -12.89 -18.04
N GLY A 334 -21.62 -12.18 -17.15
CA GLY A 334 -20.17 -12.06 -17.14
C GLY A 334 -19.64 -10.94 -18.03
N GLU A 335 -20.49 -10.06 -18.55
CA GLU A 335 -20.11 -8.92 -19.35
C GLU A 335 -19.78 -7.71 -18.46
N PRO A 336 -18.79 -6.87 -18.81
CA PRO A 336 -18.45 -5.68 -18.04
C PRO A 336 -19.64 -4.70 -17.90
N LEU A 337 -19.86 -4.19 -16.69
CA LEU A 337 -20.95 -3.23 -16.39
C LEU A 337 -20.77 -1.87 -17.07
N TYR A 338 -19.53 -1.50 -17.40
CA TYR A 338 -19.16 -0.19 -17.93
C TYR A 338 -18.48 -0.32 -19.31
N PRO A 339 -18.48 0.74 -20.14
CA PRO A 339 -17.74 0.75 -21.40
C PRO A 339 -16.25 0.43 -21.19
N GLN A 340 -15.67 -0.47 -21.98
CA GLN A 340 -14.26 -0.87 -21.83
C GLN A 340 -13.34 -0.15 -22.81
N ARG A 341 -12.10 0.10 -22.39
CA ARG A 341 -11.02 0.57 -23.29
C ARG A 341 -10.40 -0.63 -24.02
N SER A 342 -9.93 -0.41 -25.24
CA SER A 342 -9.37 -1.48 -26.08
C SER A 342 -8.05 -2.04 -25.57
N THR A 343 -7.30 -1.26 -24.79
CA THR A 343 -6.00 -1.64 -24.24
C THR A 343 -6.04 -1.60 -22.72
N LEU A 344 -5.65 -2.71 -22.09
CA LEU A 344 -5.37 -2.76 -20.66
C LEU A 344 -3.97 -2.21 -20.40
N ILE A 345 -3.86 -1.07 -19.74
CA ILE A 345 -2.55 -0.43 -19.53
C ILE A 345 -1.75 -1.06 -18.38
N GLY A 346 -2.43 -1.58 -17.35
CA GLY A 346 -1.81 -2.20 -16.19
C GLY A 346 -0.87 -3.36 -16.55
N PRO A 347 -1.30 -4.33 -17.36
CA PRO A 347 -0.42 -5.39 -17.85
C PRO A 347 0.82 -4.88 -18.61
N LEU A 348 0.71 -3.79 -19.38
CA LEU A 348 1.86 -3.22 -20.10
C LEU A 348 2.88 -2.59 -19.13
N ILE A 349 2.39 -1.87 -18.13
CA ILE A 349 3.22 -1.27 -17.07
C ILE A 349 3.92 -2.37 -16.29
N THR A 350 3.15 -3.36 -15.82
CA THR A 350 3.68 -4.48 -15.05
C THR A 350 4.69 -5.31 -15.85
N GLN A 351 4.47 -5.53 -17.16
CA GLN A 351 5.46 -6.20 -18.01
C GLN A 351 6.78 -5.43 -18.08
N SER A 352 6.73 -4.10 -18.13
CA SER A 352 7.95 -3.27 -18.07
C SER A 352 8.64 -3.41 -16.72
N THR A 353 7.92 -3.27 -15.61
CA THR A 353 8.49 -3.29 -14.25
C THR A 353 9.09 -4.64 -13.88
N THR A 354 8.43 -5.74 -14.27
CA THR A 354 8.95 -7.10 -14.04
C THR A 354 10.15 -7.47 -14.92
N GLY A 355 10.57 -6.60 -15.86
CA GLY A 355 11.61 -6.93 -16.84
C GLY A 355 11.17 -7.95 -17.89
N GLY A 356 9.85 -8.13 -18.09
CA GLY A 356 9.24 -8.98 -19.11
C GLY A 356 8.45 -10.19 -18.58
N ALA A 357 8.24 -10.30 -17.25
CA ALA A 357 7.36 -11.34 -16.70
C ALA A 357 5.88 -10.94 -16.77
N THR A 358 5.02 -11.94 -16.70
CA THR A 358 3.57 -11.76 -16.88
C THR A 358 2.76 -12.45 -15.79
N HIS A 359 3.38 -12.75 -14.64
CA HIS A 359 2.74 -13.38 -13.48
C HIS A 359 2.13 -14.75 -13.83
N THR A 360 2.91 -15.56 -14.54
CA THR A 360 2.52 -16.93 -14.92
C THR A 360 2.52 -17.90 -13.74
N GLY A 361 3.20 -17.56 -12.64
CA GLY A 361 3.43 -18.45 -11.51
C GLY A 361 4.49 -19.51 -11.76
N ASN A 362 5.09 -19.56 -12.95
CA ASN A 362 6.15 -20.51 -13.28
C ASN A 362 7.51 -20.07 -12.73
N ILE A 363 7.62 -20.03 -11.40
CA ILE A 363 8.82 -19.62 -10.67
C ILE A 363 9.96 -20.65 -10.78
N SER A 364 11.20 -20.22 -10.88
CA SER A 364 12.38 -21.10 -10.99
C SER A 364 13.04 -21.45 -9.66
N MET A 365 12.54 -20.88 -8.56
CA MET A 365 13.11 -20.96 -7.21
C MET A 365 12.00 -21.13 -6.16
N LYS A 366 12.38 -21.47 -4.93
CA LYS A 366 11.47 -21.46 -3.78
C LYS A 366 11.10 -20.01 -3.42
N ALA A 367 9.84 -19.80 -3.09
CA ALA A 367 9.32 -18.48 -2.77
C ALA A 367 8.52 -18.50 -1.47
N ILE A 368 8.67 -17.44 -0.69
CA ILE A 368 7.70 -17.09 0.35
C ILE A 368 7.05 -15.77 -0.10
N ALA A 369 5.77 -15.59 0.21
CA ALA A 369 5.10 -14.30 0.11
C ALA A 369 4.51 -13.91 1.44
N LEU A 370 4.66 -12.64 1.79
CA LEU A 370 4.06 -12.02 2.97
C LEU A 370 3.21 -10.83 2.52
N GLN A 371 1.92 -10.92 2.81
CA GLN A 371 0.95 -9.87 2.55
C GLN A 371 0.43 -9.30 3.88
N THR A 372 0.10 -8.02 3.95
CA THR A 372 -0.52 -7.42 5.14
C THR A 372 -2.01 -7.15 4.91
N LEU A 373 -2.82 -7.27 5.95
CA LEU A 373 -4.29 -7.21 5.84
C LEU A 373 -4.87 -5.79 5.74
N LEU A 374 -4.15 -4.76 6.20
CA LEU A 374 -4.56 -3.36 6.07
C LEU A 374 -3.87 -2.67 4.87
N ASP A 375 -3.30 -3.45 3.95
CA ASP A 375 -2.71 -2.90 2.74
C ASP A 375 -3.78 -2.39 1.77
N PHE A 376 -3.81 -1.07 1.62
CA PHE A 376 -4.70 -0.37 0.69
C PHE A 376 -4.02 -0.05 -0.65
N ASP A 377 -2.72 -0.28 -0.82
CA ASP A 377 -1.96 0.00 -2.05
C ASP A 377 -1.70 -1.27 -2.87
N ALA A 378 -1.43 -2.38 -2.20
CA ALA A 378 -1.38 -3.72 -2.77
C ALA A 378 -2.37 -4.62 -2.02
N PHE A 379 -3.59 -4.73 -2.54
CA PHE A 379 -4.69 -5.37 -1.81
C PHE A 379 -4.40 -6.82 -1.41
N PRO A 380 -4.89 -7.29 -0.25
CA PRO A 380 -4.57 -8.61 0.28
C PRO A 380 -4.82 -9.78 -0.68
N TRP A 381 -5.88 -9.68 -1.50
CA TRP A 381 -6.25 -10.72 -2.44
C TRP A 381 -5.24 -10.92 -3.58
N HIS A 382 -4.37 -9.95 -3.85
CA HIS A 382 -3.33 -10.06 -4.87
C HIS A 382 -2.39 -11.24 -4.62
N ALA A 383 -2.01 -11.45 -3.36
CA ALA A 383 -1.12 -12.53 -2.98
C ALA A 383 -1.80 -13.91 -3.09
N ASP A 384 -3.11 -13.98 -2.78
CA ASP A 384 -3.93 -15.16 -3.05
C ASP A 384 -4.00 -15.45 -4.56
N TRP A 385 -4.31 -14.43 -5.37
CA TRP A 385 -4.35 -14.57 -6.83
C TRP A 385 -3.03 -15.11 -7.39
N TYR A 386 -1.89 -14.54 -7.00
CA TYR A 386 -0.60 -15.02 -7.49
C TYR A 386 -0.28 -16.43 -6.98
N SER A 387 -0.69 -16.80 -5.77
CA SER A 387 -0.55 -18.17 -5.26
C SER A 387 -1.31 -19.19 -6.13
N LYS A 388 -2.48 -18.81 -6.66
CA LYS A 388 -3.27 -19.63 -7.60
C LYS A 388 -2.56 -19.77 -8.95
N GLN A 389 -1.87 -18.72 -9.43
CA GLN A 389 -1.03 -18.78 -10.62
C GLN A 389 0.11 -19.79 -10.43
N VAL A 390 0.79 -19.74 -9.28
CA VAL A 390 1.87 -20.70 -8.96
C VAL A 390 1.31 -22.12 -8.87
N ALA A 391 0.19 -22.33 -8.18
CA ALA A 391 -0.47 -23.63 -8.07
C ALA A 391 -0.78 -24.21 -9.46
N GLN A 392 -1.31 -23.39 -10.37
CA GLN A 392 -1.62 -23.79 -11.73
C GLN A 392 -0.37 -24.16 -12.53
N ALA A 393 0.70 -23.37 -12.43
CA ALA A 393 1.94 -23.58 -13.18
C ALA A 393 2.78 -24.76 -12.65
N LYS A 394 2.69 -25.06 -11.35
CA LYS A 394 3.52 -26.06 -10.67
C LYS A 394 2.78 -27.34 -10.30
N GLY A 395 1.45 -27.38 -10.42
CA GLY A 395 0.62 -28.52 -9.99
C GLY A 395 0.38 -28.58 -8.49
N GLY A 396 0.67 -27.49 -7.77
CA GLY A 396 0.64 -27.36 -6.30
C GLY A 396 1.54 -26.21 -5.86
N ILE A 397 1.44 -25.80 -4.59
CA ILE A 397 2.31 -24.75 -4.03
C ILE A 397 3.29 -25.31 -3.00
N GLU A 398 3.05 -26.51 -2.48
CA GLU A 398 3.67 -27.08 -1.30
C GLU A 398 5.19 -27.25 -1.44
N ASP A 399 5.72 -27.48 -2.63
CA ASP A 399 7.17 -27.62 -2.84
C ASP A 399 7.87 -26.33 -3.28
N HIS A 400 7.10 -25.27 -3.58
CA HIS A 400 7.61 -24.10 -4.29
C HIS A 400 7.27 -22.75 -3.66
N TYR A 401 6.15 -22.64 -2.95
CA TYR A 401 5.58 -21.37 -2.51
C TYR A 401 4.90 -21.48 -1.14
N ARG A 402 5.02 -20.43 -0.32
CA ARG A 402 4.29 -20.27 0.94
C ARG A 402 3.68 -18.88 1.02
N LEU A 403 2.42 -18.78 1.45
CA LEU A 403 1.74 -17.50 1.64
C LEU A 403 1.44 -17.27 3.12
N TYR A 404 1.87 -16.12 3.62
CA TYR A 404 1.56 -15.65 4.97
C TYR A 404 0.86 -14.30 4.93
N PHE A 405 -0.01 -14.08 5.92
CA PHE A 405 -0.66 -12.80 6.14
C PHE A 405 -0.27 -12.20 7.50
N GLY A 406 0.08 -10.92 7.51
CA GLY A 406 0.27 -10.10 8.70
C GLY A 406 -0.98 -9.27 9.02
N GLU A 407 -1.47 -9.38 10.25
CA GLU A 407 -2.57 -8.57 10.79
C GLU A 407 -2.05 -7.25 11.37
N ASN A 408 -2.93 -6.24 11.44
CA ASN A 408 -2.64 -4.90 12.01
C ASN A 408 -1.45 -4.18 11.35
N ALA A 409 -1.12 -4.51 10.11
CA ALA A 409 -0.05 -3.90 9.34
C ALA A 409 -0.59 -3.38 8.00
N ASP A 410 -0.10 -2.22 7.57
CA ASP A 410 -0.45 -1.59 6.30
C ASP A 410 0.65 -1.82 5.24
N HIS A 411 0.69 -0.95 4.22
CA HIS A 411 1.68 -0.96 3.15
C HIS A 411 3.11 -0.55 3.59
N ALA A 412 3.29 0.01 4.80
CA ALA A 412 4.54 0.63 5.20
C ALA A 412 5.64 -0.42 5.51
N MET A 413 6.64 -0.51 4.64
CA MET A 413 7.81 -1.40 4.81
C MET A 413 8.96 -0.72 5.58
N HIS A 414 8.65 -0.07 6.70
CA HIS A 414 9.65 0.61 7.52
C HIS A 414 9.23 0.66 8.99
N ARG A 415 10.20 0.95 9.85
CA ARG A 415 9.96 1.08 11.29
C ARG A 415 8.93 2.18 11.58
N LEU A 416 7.88 1.81 12.29
CA LEU A 416 6.79 2.72 12.66
C LEU A 416 7.02 3.32 14.05
N GLY A 417 6.70 4.60 14.18
CA GLY A 417 6.66 5.33 15.45
C GLY A 417 5.28 5.92 15.74
N ALA A 418 5.12 6.52 16.91
CA ALA A 418 3.93 7.30 17.22
C ALA A 418 3.76 8.47 16.22
N PRO A 419 2.52 8.82 15.81
CA PRO A 419 1.27 8.25 16.29
C PRO A 419 0.77 7.03 15.49
N PHE A 420 1.51 6.52 14.50
CA PHE A 420 1.04 5.44 13.62
C PHE A 420 0.85 4.11 14.37
N THR A 421 1.72 3.86 15.35
CA THR A 421 1.66 2.69 16.24
C THR A 421 0.40 2.61 17.10
N LYS A 422 -0.48 3.61 17.11
CA LYS A 422 -1.78 3.51 17.81
C LYS A 422 -2.75 2.50 17.15
N ARG A 423 -2.47 2.10 15.91
CA ARG A 423 -3.32 1.19 15.12
C ARG A 423 -2.55 0.23 14.22
N LEU A 424 -1.25 0.47 14.01
CA LEU A 424 -0.40 -0.37 13.17
C LEU A 424 0.73 -1.00 13.98
N VAL A 425 1.17 -2.17 13.54
CA VAL A 425 2.42 -2.80 13.97
C VAL A 425 3.48 -2.71 12.89
N ASP A 426 4.73 -2.61 13.34
CA ASP A 426 5.89 -2.81 12.47
C ASP A 426 6.00 -4.29 12.13
N TRP A 427 5.91 -4.61 10.84
CA TRP A 427 5.99 -5.98 10.32
C TRP A 427 7.34 -6.30 9.69
N THR A 428 8.35 -5.45 9.90
CA THR A 428 9.74 -5.68 9.46
C THR A 428 10.27 -7.01 9.95
N GLY A 429 10.14 -7.26 11.25
CA GLY A 429 10.59 -8.52 11.85
C GLY A 429 9.84 -9.76 11.35
N LEU A 430 8.63 -9.59 10.81
CA LEU A 430 7.87 -10.71 10.24
C LEU A 430 8.50 -11.19 8.93
N TYR A 431 8.88 -10.28 8.02
CA TYR A 431 9.57 -10.68 6.80
C TYR A 431 11.01 -11.11 7.05
N GLU A 432 11.69 -10.56 8.06
CA GLU A 432 13.04 -10.99 8.46
C GLU A 432 13.04 -12.45 8.93
N GLN A 433 12.03 -12.84 9.73
CA GLN A 433 11.86 -14.24 10.10
C GLN A 433 11.60 -15.11 8.87
N HIS A 434 10.78 -14.66 7.92
CA HIS A 434 10.51 -15.42 6.71
C HIS A 434 11.72 -15.52 5.77
N LEU A 435 12.62 -14.54 5.74
CA LEU A 435 13.91 -14.68 5.05
C LEU A 435 14.77 -15.78 5.68
N ARG A 436 14.80 -15.86 7.02
CA ARG A 436 15.49 -16.95 7.73
C ARG A 436 14.83 -18.31 7.47
N ASP A 437 13.49 -18.37 7.48
CA ASP A 437 12.74 -19.58 7.16
C ASP A 437 12.98 -20.03 5.71
N LEU A 438 13.04 -19.09 4.75
CA LEU A 438 13.37 -19.36 3.35
C LEU A 438 14.79 -19.90 3.18
N SER A 439 15.76 -19.29 3.85
CA SER A 439 17.15 -19.76 3.82
C SER A 439 17.26 -21.18 4.37
N ALA A 440 16.65 -21.47 5.52
CA ALA A 440 16.62 -22.84 6.06
C ALA A 440 15.95 -23.85 5.10
N TRP A 441 14.92 -23.42 4.38
CA TRP A 441 14.23 -24.27 3.41
C TRP A 441 15.08 -24.55 2.16
N VAL A 442 15.79 -23.55 1.67
CA VAL A 442 16.64 -23.64 0.48
C VAL A 442 17.92 -24.42 0.79
N GLU A 443 18.61 -24.08 1.88
CA GLU A 443 19.96 -24.57 2.19
C GLU A 443 19.96 -25.94 2.87
N HIS A 444 18.91 -26.23 3.65
CA HIS A 444 18.88 -27.39 4.54
C HIS A 444 17.63 -28.25 4.38
N GLY A 445 16.72 -27.88 3.47
CA GLY A 445 15.46 -28.60 3.27
C GLY A 445 14.52 -28.55 4.49
N ILE A 446 14.75 -27.62 5.42
CA ILE A 446 13.90 -27.45 6.61
C ILE A 446 12.67 -26.67 6.18
N GLU A 447 11.50 -27.31 6.19
CA GLU A 447 10.28 -26.64 5.76
C GLU A 447 9.96 -25.41 6.64
N PRO A 448 9.52 -24.30 6.01
CA PRO A 448 9.02 -23.16 6.75
C PRO A 448 7.69 -23.53 7.43
N PRO A 449 7.22 -22.74 8.41
CA PRO A 449 5.97 -23.02 9.09
C PRO A 449 4.79 -23.20 8.13
N ALA A 450 3.75 -23.92 8.53
CA ALA A 450 2.54 -24.03 7.73
C ALA A 450 2.03 -22.63 7.31
N PRO A 451 1.63 -22.44 6.03
CA PRO A 451 1.06 -21.18 5.54
C PRO A 451 -0.07 -20.67 6.42
N THR A 452 -0.29 -19.35 6.41
CA THR A 452 -1.45 -18.78 7.09
C THR A 452 -2.72 -19.40 6.53
N ASN A 453 -3.62 -19.84 7.41
CA ASN A 453 -4.95 -20.25 6.96
C ASN A 453 -5.80 -19.00 6.70
N TYR A 454 -6.52 -18.94 5.58
CA TYR A 454 -7.33 -17.78 5.23
C TYR A 454 -8.52 -18.14 4.34
N THR A 455 -9.48 -17.23 4.26
CA THR A 455 -10.58 -17.26 3.28
C THR A 455 -10.57 -15.96 2.50
N GLY A 456 -10.76 -16.05 1.18
CA GLY A 456 -10.94 -14.90 0.29
C GLY A 456 -12.39 -14.84 -0.20
N GLU A 457 -13.05 -13.69 -0.02
CA GLU A 457 -14.40 -13.44 -0.52
C GLU A 457 -14.54 -11.94 -0.86
N ASN A 458 -15.08 -11.63 -2.05
CA ASN A 458 -15.32 -10.25 -2.51
C ASN A 458 -14.09 -9.33 -2.32
N GLY A 459 -12.93 -9.74 -2.82
CA GLY A 459 -11.68 -8.97 -2.70
C GLY A 459 -11.12 -8.85 -1.28
N GLN A 460 -11.78 -9.39 -0.26
CA GLN A 460 -11.33 -9.33 1.14
C GLN A 460 -10.71 -10.66 1.58
N VAL A 461 -9.61 -10.58 2.32
CA VAL A 461 -8.96 -11.74 2.94
C VAL A 461 -9.22 -11.71 4.44
N ARG A 462 -9.65 -12.84 4.99
CA ARG A 462 -9.87 -13.03 6.43
C ARG A 462 -9.02 -14.18 6.96
N ILE A 463 -8.44 -13.99 8.13
CA ILE A 463 -7.65 -15.02 8.83
C ILE A 463 -8.35 -15.45 10.13
N PRO A 464 -8.13 -16.69 10.61
CA PRO A 464 -8.68 -17.13 11.88
C PRO A 464 -8.24 -16.27 13.07
N SER A 465 -9.17 -16.05 14.01
CA SER A 465 -8.91 -15.34 15.27
C SER A 465 -8.18 -16.17 16.32
N ALA A 466 -8.03 -17.49 16.15
CA ALA A 466 -7.36 -18.37 17.10
C ALA A 466 -5.97 -18.80 16.60
N ALA A 467 -4.95 -18.68 17.46
CA ALA A 467 -3.55 -18.95 17.09
C ALA A 467 -3.30 -20.34 16.49
N PRO A 468 -3.86 -21.46 17.04
CA PRO A 468 -3.65 -22.79 16.47
C PRO A 468 -4.19 -22.95 15.04
N LYS A 469 -5.21 -22.15 14.67
CA LYS A 469 -5.81 -22.12 13.33
C LYS A 469 -5.12 -21.14 12.39
N ARG A 470 -4.56 -20.04 12.93
CA ARG A 470 -3.91 -18.97 12.14
C ARG A 470 -2.63 -19.44 11.46
N LYS A 471 -1.82 -20.26 12.15
CA LYS A 471 -0.46 -20.64 11.72
C LYS A 471 0.46 -19.41 11.60
N GLY A 472 1.64 -19.54 10.99
CA GLY A 472 2.65 -18.48 10.95
C GLY A 472 3.25 -18.16 12.34
N ILE A 473 4.07 -17.12 12.44
CA ILE A 473 4.76 -16.75 13.71
C ILE A 473 4.10 -15.58 14.46
N GLN A 474 3.29 -14.78 13.78
CA GLN A 474 2.67 -13.59 14.37
C GLN A 474 1.72 -14.01 15.52
N PRO A 475 1.86 -13.43 16.73
CA PRO A 475 0.99 -13.76 17.86
C PRO A 475 -0.44 -13.30 17.60
N VAL A 476 -1.41 -14.00 18.18
CA VAL A 476 -2.79 -13.51 18.33
C VAL A 476 -2.89 -12.78 19.64
N VAL A 477 -3.54 -11.61 19.64
CA VAL A 477 -3.68 -10.74 20.81
C VAL A 477 -5.15 -10.46 21.03
N GLU A 478 -5.60 -10.60 22.28
CA GLU A 478 -6.94 -10.22 22.75
C GLU A 478 -6.79 -9.21 23.89
N LEU A 479 -7.37 -8.03 23.71
CA LEU A 479 -7.56 -7.01 24.74
C LEU A 479 -9.04 -6.83 25.01
N LEU A 480 -9.43 -6.95 26.28
CA LEU A 480 -10.79 -6.72 26.75
C LEU A 480 -10.81 -5.78 27.94
N VAL A 481 -11.93 -5.11 28.13
CA VAL A 481 -12.25 -4.31 29.32
C VAL A 481 -13.63 -4.73 29.81
N ASN A 482 -13.70 -5.24 31.06
CA ASN A 482 -14.91 -5.87 31.61
C ASN A 482 -15.53 -6.91 30.63
N ASP A 483 -14.71 -7.82 30.09
CA ASP A 483 -15.09 -8.84 29.10
C ASP A 483 -15.70 -8.30 27.79
N THR A 484 -15.47 -7.03 27.45
CA THR A 484 -16.01 -6.40 26.23
C THR A 484 -14.95 -5.57 25.49
N LYS A 485 -15.27 -5.14 24.26
CA LYS A 485 -14.46 -4.20 23.46
C LYS A 485 -14.75 -2.72 23.76
N ARG A 486 -15.64 -2.44 24.70
CA ARG A 486 -16.11 -1.07 24.98
C ARG A 486 -16.57 -0.92 26.43
N VAL A 487 -16.08 0.12 27.12
CA VAL A 487 -16.57 0.48 28.46
C VAL A 487 -16.91 1.98 28.55
N LYS A 488 -17.81 2.32 29.48
CA LYS A 488 -18.02 3.68 29.97
C LYS A 488 -17.63 3.73 31.45
N VAL A 489 -16.77 4.68 31.82
CA VAL A 489 -16.24 4.85 33.18
C VAL A 489 -16.25 6.32 33.58
N ARG A 490 -16.24 6.61 34.88
CA ARG A 490 -16.11 7.99 35.37
C ARG A 490 -14.64 8.43 35.44
N PRO A 491 -14.36 9.74 35.34
CA PRO A 491 -13.04 10.26 35.70
C PRO A 491 -12.62 9.78 37.11
N GLY A 492 -11.38 9.31 37.24
CA GLY A 492 -10.84 8.77 38.50
C GLY A 492 -11.25 7.32 38.80
N GLU A 493 -12.10 6.70 37.98
CA GLU A 493 -12.48 5.29 38.12
C GLU A 493 -11.38 4.35 37.62
N ARG A 494 -11.08 3.32 38.41
CA ARG A 494 -10.12 2.28 38.04
C ARG A 494 -10.72 1.35 37.01
N THR A 495 -10.11 1.30 35.83
CA THR A 495 -10.47 0.43 34.71
C THR A 495 -9.52 -0.76 34.64
N GLU A 496 -10.05 -1.98 34.62
CA GLU A 496 -9.27 -3.23 34.48
C GLU A 496 -9.27 -3.72 33.03
N PHE A 497 -8.11 -4.10 32.53
CA PHE A 497 -7.88 -4.62 31.19
C PHE A 497 -7.42 -6.08 31.30
N ASP A 498 -8.08 -6.96 30.56
CA ASP A 498 -7.69 -8.36 30.41
C ASP A 498 -6.93 -8.52 29.09
N VAL A 499 -5.69 -9.01 29.17
CA VAL A 499 -4.86 -9.29 28.00
C VAL A 499 -4.62 -10.78 27.91
N LYS A 500 -4.91 -11.36 26.75
CA LYS A 500 -4.48 -12.70 26.38
C LYS A 500 -3.68 -12.63 25.09
N ALA A 501 -2.61 -13.40 25.00
CA ALA A 501 -1.89 -13.56 23.75
C ALA A 501 -1.35 -14.98 23.64
N GLU A 502 -1.29 -15.47 22.40
CA GLU A 502 -0.82 -16.81 22.08
C GLU A 502 -0.06 -16.78 20.75
N VAL A 503 1.15 -17.35 20.74
CA VAL A 503 1.91 -17.64 19.53
C VAL A 503 1.39 -18.96 18.96
N PRO A 504 1.19 -19.08 17.65
CA PRO A 504 0.89 -20.36 17.03
C PRO A 504 1.85 -21.47 17.50
N THR A 505 1.28 -22.64 17.85
CA THR A 505 1.96 -23.70 18.61
C THR A 505 3.34 -24.07 18.06
N GLY A 506 4.37 -24.02 18.91
CA GLY A 506 5.74 -24.42 18.58
C GLY A 506 6.48 -23.46 17.63
N LEU A 507 5.95 -22.27 17.36
CA LEU A 507 6.52 -21.33 16.40
C LEU A 507 7.24 -20.14 17.04
N GLY A 508 7.27 -20.03 18.36
CA GLY A 508 8.08 -19.05 19.07
C GLY A 508 7.56 -18.74 20.47
N GLN A 509 8.17 -17.74 21.10
CA GLN A 509 7.80 -17.27 22.43
C GLN A 509 7.49 -15.78 22.41
N ILE A 510 6.57 -15.35 23.25
CA ILE A 510 6.28 -13.94 23.50
C ILE A 510 7.46 -13.33 24.25
N VAL A 511 8.07 -12.28 23.69
CA VAL A 511 9.28 -11.64 24.24
C VAL A 511 9.09 -10.18 24.68
N ALA A 512 8.00 -9.53 24.27
CA ALA A 512 7.59 -8.25 24.85
C ALA A 512 6.07 -8.08 24.85
N LEU A 513 5.59 -7.32 25.84
CA LEU A 513 4.22 -6.92 26.05
C LEU A 513 4.22 -5.43 26.43
N GLU A 514 3.43 -4.63 25.72
CA GLU A 514 3.40 -3.19 25.94
C GLU A 514 1.98 -2.63 25.87
N LEU A 515 1.70 -1.63 26.71
CA LEU A 515 0.37 -1.03 26.86
C LEU A 515 0.41 0.47 26.50
N ASP A 516 -0.56 0.90 25.71
CA ASP A 516 -0.91 2.29 25.44
C ASP A 516 -2.34 2.54 25.92
N ALA A 517 -2.48 2.96 27.18
CA ALA A 517 -3.79 3.21 27.75
C ALA A 517 -4.54 4.37 27.05
N TYR A 518 -3.79 5.34 26.52
CA TYR A 518 -4.38 6.57 25.97
C TYR A 518 -4.63 6.53 24.46
N GLY A 519 -4.16 5.51 23.75
CA GLY A 519 -4.33 5.40 22.29
C GLY A 519 -3.53 6.42 21.49
N THR A 520 -2.35 6.79 22.00
CA THR A 520 -1.46 7.81 21.40
C THR A 520 -0.43 7.22 20.44
N GLY A 521 -0.25 5.89 20.46
CA GLY A 521 0.85 5.16 19.85
C GLY A 521 2.10 5.09 20.73
N GLY A 522 2.09 5.72 21.90
CA GLY A 522 3.15 5.62 22.91
C GLY A 522 2.92 4.43 23.82
N TYR A 523 3.75 3.40 23.69
CA TYR A 523 3.61 2.17 24.47
C TYR A 523 4.57 2.12 25.65
N VAL A 524 4.08 1.58 26.77
CA VAL A 524 4.87 1.33 27.99
C VAL A 524 5.04 -0.17 28.18
N LYS A 525 6.30 -0.62 28.26
CA LYS A 525 6.64 -2.03 28.50
C LYS A 525 6.04 -2.54 29.82
N LYS A 526 5.60 -3.79 29.81
CA LYS A 526 5.08 -4.52 30.96
C LYS A 526 5.91 -5.76 31.25
N ASP A 527 6.02 -6.08 32.52
CA ASP A 527 6.65 -7.32 32.97
C ASP A 527 5.69 -8.49 32.84
N PHE A 528 6.22 -9.62 32.38
CA PHE A 528 5.49 -10.88 32.22
C PHE A 528 6.51 -12.02 32.13
N GLU A 529 6.03 -13.27 32.21
CA GLU A 529 6.87 -14.45 31.99
C GLU A 529 6.91 -14.80 30.50
N VAL A 530 8.12 -14.92 29.94
CA VAL A 530 8.32 -15.35 28.55
C VAL A 530 7.76 -16.76 28.35
N GLY A 531 6.95 -16.95 27.32
CA GLY A 531 6.30 -18.22 27.02
C GLY A 531 5.51 -18.16 25.72
N GLU A 532 4.92 -19.28 25.31
CA GLU A 532 4.12 -19.35 24.08
C GLU A 532 2.77 -18.64 24.20
N ALA A 533 2.28 -18.46 25.43
CA ALA A 533 1.03 -17.77 25.72
C ALA A 533 1.12 -17.00 27.04
N LEU A 534 0.29 -15.97 27.17
CA LEU A 534 0.12 -15.22 28.42
C LEU A 534 -1.34 -14.85 28.65
N SER A 535 -1.69 -14.66 29.92
CA SER A 535 -2.96 -14.11 30.38
C SER A 535 -2.69 -13.22 31.60
N ILE A 536 -2.85 -11.91 31.45
CA ILE A 536 -2.49 -10.93 32.48
C ILE A 536 -3.53 -9.82 32.57
N ARG A 537 -3.62 -9.18 33.74
CA ARG A 537 -4.48 -8.01 33.98
C ARG A 537 -3.66 -6.78 34.26
N PHE A 538 -4.12 -5.65 33.71
CA PHE A 538 -3.59 -4.32 34.02
C PHE A 538 -4.70 -3.40 34.45
N SER A 539 -4.38 -2.43 35.30
CA SER A 539 -5.32 -1.39 35.69
C SER A 539 -4.84 -0.02 35.25
N HIS A 540 -5.76 0.84 34.80
CA HIS A 540 -5.49 2.24 34.50
C HIS A 540 -6.60 3.14 35.07
N VAL A 541 -6.27 4.39 35.38
CA VAL A 541 -7.21 5.42 35.83
C VAL A 541 -7.15 6.57 34.85
N TYR A 542 -8.30 6.92 34.27
CA TYR A 542 -8.42 8.06 33.37
C TYR A 542 -8.93 9.27 34.15
N GLU A 543 -8.16 10.37 34.17
CA GLU A 543 -8.50 11.58 34.94
C GLU A 543 -9.35 12.58 34.13
N GLN A 544 -9.30 12.50 32.80
CA GLN A 544 -9.94 13.46 31.91
C GLN A 544 -11.06 12.79 31.12
N PRO A 545 -12.21 13.47 30.94
CA PRO A 545 -13.24 13.00 30.02
C PRO A 545 -12.70 12.89 28.58
N GLY A 546 -13.17 11.88 27.85
CA GLY A 546 -12.73 11.64 26.48
C GLY A 546 -13.06 10.24 25.96
N VAL A 547 -12.72 10.01 24.70
CA VAL A 547 -12.74 8.68 24.08
C VAL A 547 -11.29 8.25 23.85
N TYR A 548 -10.90 7.14 24.46
CA TYR A 548 -9.57 6.56 24.36
C TYR A 548 -9.67 5.22 23.62
N ILE A 549 -8.83 5.03 22.60
CA ILE A 549 -8.67 3.74 21.94
C ILE A 549 -7.43 3.08 22.54
N SER A 550 -7.59 2.49 23.70
CA SER A 550 -6.50 1.85 24.44
C SER A 550 -6.00 0.63 23.66
N GLY A 551 -4.68 0.48 23.55
CA GLY A 551 -4.04 -0.58 22.80
C GLY A 551 -3.08 -1.40 23.63
N VAL A 552 -2.96 -2.68 23.30
CA VAL A 552 -1.87 -3.54 23.76
C VAL A 552 -1.17 -4.11 22.54
N ARG A 553 0.15 -4.19 22.59
CA ARG A 553 0.93 -4.87 21.55
C ARG A 553 1.84 -5.91 22.16
N VAL A 554 2.02 -6.99 21.42
CA VAL A 554 2.77 -8.17 21.81
C VAL A 554 3.66 -8.56 20.64
N THR A 555 4.88 -9.01 20.93
CA THR A 555 5.76 -9.58 19.91
C THR A 555 6.21 -10.98 20.28
N SER A 556 6.29 -11.83 19.26
CA SER A 556 6.96 -13.12 19.36
C SER A 556 8.35 -13.07 18.73
N HIS A 557 9.22 -13.98 19.18
CA HIS A 557 10.49 -14.31 18.55
C HIS A 557 10.65 -15.82 18.51
N ARG A 558 11.18 -16.37 17.39
CA ARG A 558 11.30 -17.81 17.14
C ARG A 558 11.97 -18.56 18.29
N GLU A 559 13.07 -18.00 18.79
CA GLU A 559 13.90 -18.60 19.84
C GLU A 559 13.69 -17.98 21.23
N GLY A 560 12.72 -17.08 21.39
CA GLY A 560 12.49 -16.40 22.67
C GLY A 560 13.59 -15.41 23.09
N ASN A 561 14.40 -14.91 22.16
CA ASN A 561 15.45 -13.94 22.44
C ASN A 561 14.84 -12.57 22.78
N THR A 562 14.98 -12.15 24.05
CA THR A 562 14.47 -10.88 24.58
C THR A 562 15.43 -9.70 24.38
N MET A 563 16.63 -9.95 23.83
CA MET A 563 17.72 -8.97 23.70
C MET A 563 17.91 -8.45 22.28
N THR A 564 17.30 -9.08 21.27
CA THR A 564 17.40 -8.66 19.86
C THR A 564 16.24 -7.76 19.44
N GLY A 565 16.51 -6.88 18.48
CA GLY A 565 15.51 -6.08 17.76
C GLY A 565 15.20 -6.61 16.37
N ILE A 566 15.64 -7.84 16.05
CA ILE A 566 15.57 -8.46 14.73
C ILE A 566 14.59 -9.63 14.77
N ALA A 567 13.87 -9.85 13.67
CA ALA A 567 12.90 -10.94 13.51
C ALA A 567 11.78 -10.93 14.57
N LEU A 568 11.38 -9.74 15.01
CA LEU A 568 10.27 -9.52 15.94
C LEU A 568 8.93 -9.49 15.21
N ALA A 569 8.07 -10.49 15.46
CA ALA A 569 6.74 -10.55 14.89
C ALA A 569 5.73 -9.89 15.83
N TRP A 570 5.45 -8.60 15.60
CA TRP A 570 4.48 -7.84 16.37
C TRP A 570 3.03 -8.14 15.96
N ASN A 571 2.12 -8.06 16.92
CA ASN A 571 0.70 -7.88 16.71
C ASN A 571 0.10 -7.03 17.84
N MET A 572 -1.16 -6.62 17.70
CA MET A 572 -1.85 -5.79 18.68
C MET A 572 -3.34 -6.07 18.76
N ASP A 573 -3.97 -5.52 19.79
CA ASP A 573 -5.42 -5.42 19.89
C ASP A 573 -5.79 -4.17 20.69
N ARG A 574 -7.02 -3.69 20.50
CA ARG A 574 -7.48 -2.37 20.93
C ARG A 574 -8.91 -2.40 21.47
N VAL A 575 -9.22 -1.51 22.40
CA VAL A 575 -10.55 -1.35 23.02
C VAL A 575 -10.92 0.10 23.19
N ARG A 576 -12.23 0.39 23.18
CA ARG A 576 -12.77 1.74 23.37
C ARG A 576 -13.12 2.01 24.83
N VAL A 577 -12.50 3.00 25.43
CA VAL A 577 -12.82 3.50 26.76
C VAL A 577 -13.43 4.89 26.65
N ILE A 578 -14.66 5.04 27.12
CA ILE A 578 -15.38 6.32 27.14
C ILE A 578 -15.38 6.82 28.58
N VAL A 579 -14.78 7.97 28.83
CA VAL A 579 -14.68 8.59 30.15
C VAL A 579 -15.61 9.78 30.19
N ASN A 580 -16.65 9.74 31.03
CA ASN A 580 -17.68 10.78 31.08
C ASN A 580 -18.30 11.05 32.46
#